data_AF-A0A954EWV8-F1
#
_entry.id   AF-A0A954EWV8-F1
#
_cell.length_a   1.000
_cell.length_b   1.000
_cell.length_c   1.000
_cell.angle_alpha   90.00
_cell.angle_beta   90.00
_cell.angle_gamma   90.00
#
_symmetry.space_group_name_H-M   'P 1'
#
loop_
_entity.id
_entity.type
_entity.pdbx_description
1 polymer ?
#
loop_
_entity_poly.entity_id
_entity_poly.type
_entity_poly.pdbx_seq_one_letter_code
_entity_poly.pdbx_strand_id
1 'polypeptide(L)'
;MYLKTNCNLDFTDIASRLAPDTTPDSLEHDSENVYEWMWLNIEDVPFALNVSREHGWADLDDEVESTASLEELKALVKPGAVYMSGWERSTDSYINELPEWLAQFVVDRLQTDVIVYNGRINVEIPDSEPAFVVHPQPGNANNNAVNVSRR
;
A
#
# COMPACT_ATOMS: atom_id res chain seq x y z
N MET A 1 13.19 7.13 -4.06
CA MET A 1 12.96 5.68 -4.03
C MET A 1 11.48 5.50 -3.85
N TYR A 2 10.89 4.47 -4.45
CA TYR A 2 9.48 4.13 -4.20
C TYR A 2 9.30 2.62 -4.08
N LEU A 3 8.23 2.24 -3.41
CA LEU A 3 7.84 0.85 -3.22
C LEU A 3 6.65 0.53 -4.12
N LYS A 4 6.57 -0.71 -4.59
CA LYS A 4 5.43 -1.23 -5.34
C LYS A 4 5.01 -2.58 -4.78
N THR A 5 3.72 -2.83 -4.67
CA THR A 5 3.19 -4.15 -4.37
C THR A 5 1.89 -4.44 -5.09
N ASN A 6 1.64 -5.71 -5.41
CA ASN A 6 0.41 -6.18 -6.02
C ASN A 6 -0.51 -6.82 -4.97
N CYS A 7 -0.96 -6.04 -3.99
CA CYS A 7 -1.94 -6.53 -3.00
C CYS A 7 -3.36 -6.18 -3.43
N ASN A 8 -4.27 -7.16 -3.30
CA ASN A 8 -5.70 -6.99 -3.61
C ASN A 8 -6.51 -6.57 -2.38
N LEU A 9 -5.86 -5.99 -1.37
CA LEU A 9 -6.55 -5.49 -0.18
C LEU A 9 -7.33 -4.23 -0.54
N ASP A 10 -8.44 -3.99 0.15
CA ASP A 10 -9.12 -2.69 0.08
C ASP A 10 -8.18 -1.57 0.54
N PHE A 11 -8.35 -0.37 -0.01
CA PHE A 11 -7.41 0.72 0.24
C PHE A 11 -7.38 1.15 1.71
N THR A 12 -8.54 1.11 2.37
CA THR A 12 -8.69 1.31 3.82
C THR A 12 -8.08 0.17 4.66
N ASP A 13 -8.07 -1.06 4.15
CA ASP A 13 -7.40 -2.20 4.81
C ASP A 13 -5.87 -2.05 4.74
N ILE A 14 -5.35 -1.52 3.62
CA ILE A 14 -3.93 -1.17 3.51
C ILE A 14 -3.57 -0.13 4.57
N ALA A 15 -4.38 0.93 4.69
CA ALA A 15 -4.19 1.97 5.70
C ALA A 15 -4.17 1.39 7.12
N SER A 16 -5.17 0.57 7.46
CA SER A 16 -5.33 -0.03 8.79
C SER A 16 -4.19 -0.97 9.17
N ARG A 17 -3.55 -1.61 8.19
CA ARG A 17 -2.39 -2.49 8.44
C ARG A 17 -1.09 -1.74 8.59
N LEU A 18 -0.89 -0.70 7.77
CA LEU A 18 0.33 0.11 7.76
C LEU A 18 0.36 1.16 8.88
N ALA A 19 -0.79 1.70 9.27
CA ALA A 19 -0.92 2.73 10.30
C ALA A 19 -2.08 2.40 11.25
N PRO A 20 -1.96 1.35 12.08
CA PRO A 20 -3.08 0.79 12.87
C PRO A 20 -3.66 1.76 13.90
N ASP A 21 -2.89 2.75 14.33
CA ASP A 21 -3.34 3.77 15.28
C ASP A 21 -4.06 4.96 14.60
N THR A 22 -4.13 4.97 13.26
CA THR A 22 -4.84 5.99 12.50
C THR A 22 -6.31 5.62 12.42
N THR A 23 -7.19 6.53 12.84
CA THR A 23 -8.64 6.32 12.68
C THR A 23 -9.04 6.54 11.22
N PRO A 24 -9.99 5.77 10.67
CA PRO A 24 -10.42 5.93 9.27
C PRO A 24 -10.86 7.35 8.93
N ASP A 25 -11.56 8.02 9.85
CA ASP A 25 -12.04 9.40 9.68
C ASP A 25 -10.91 10.45 9.63
N SER A 26 -9.69 10.07 10.01
CA SER A 26 -8.50 10.93 9.98
C SER A 26 -7.60 10.68 8.78
N LEU A 27 -7.93 9.70 7.93
CA LEU A 27 -7.19 9.44 6.71
C LEU A 27 -7.42 10.58 5.73
N GLU A 28 -6.35 11.29 5.39
CA GLU A 28 -6.35 12.19 4.25
C GLU A 28 -6.31 11.35 2.98
N HIS A 29 -7.50 10.97 2.53
CA HIS A 29 -7.77 10.08 1.41
C HIS A 29 -8.61 10.81 0.36
N ASP A 30 -8.24 10.64 -0.91
CA ASP A 30 -9.00 11.13 -2.04
C ASP A 30 -9.02 10.10 -3.18
N SER A 31 -10.10 10.13 -3.96
CA SER A 31 -10.29 9.29 -5.14
C SER A 31 -10.61 10.21 -6.31
N GLU A 32 -9.58 10.50 -7.11
CA GLU A 32 -9.65 11.41 -8.25
C GLU A 32 -9.52 10.64 -9.58
N ASN A 33 -10.50 10.83 -10.47
CA ASN A 33 -10.51 10.26 -11.82
C ASN A 33 -10.38 8.74 -11.84
N VAL A 34 -9.17 8.23 -12.07
CA VAL A 34 -8.85 6.80 -12.13
C VAL A 34 -7.97 6.33 -10.97
N TYR A 35 -7.53 7.26 -10.11
CA TYR A 35 -6.57 7.02 -9.05
C TYR A 35 -7.18 7.29 -7.69
N GLU A 36 -6.77 6.50 -6.70
CA GLU A 36 -7.00 6.79 -5.29
C GLU A 36 -5.66 6.95 -4.57
N TRP A 37 -5.61 7.86 -3.60
CA TRP A 37 -4.40 8.12 -2.82
C TRP A 37 -4.73 8.45 -1.37
N MET A 38 -3.76 8.21 -0.49
CA MET A 38 -3.83 8.61 0.91
C MET A 38 -2.45 8.94 1.47
N TRP A 39 -2.45 9.76 2.53
CA TRP A 39 -1.25 10.05 3.31
C TRP A 39 -1.27 9.30 4.64
N LEU A 40 -0.25 8.48 4.89
CA LEU A 40 -0.09 7.76 6.15
C LEU A 40 1.08 8.32 6.95
N ASN A 41 0.88 8.54 8.25
CA ASN A 41 1.96 8.81 9.18
C ASN A 41 2.41 7.48 9.78
N ILE A 42 3.60 7.02 9.39
CA ILE A 42 4.20 5.80 9.92
C ILE A 42 5.06 6.17 11.13
N GLU A 43 4.94 5.41 12.23
CA GLU A 43 5.78 5.60 13.41
C GLU A 43 7.27 5.51 13.02
N ASP A 44 8.10 6.34 13.64
CA ASP A 44 9.55 6.43 13.37
C ASP A 44 9.96 6.86 11.94
N VAL A 45 9.02 7.36 11.14
CA VAL A 45 9.29 7.97 9.84
C VAL A 45 9.05 9.49 9.90
N PRO A 46 10.04 10.34 9.58
CA PRO A 46 9.91 11.80 9.72
C PRO A 46 9.12 12.46 8.59
N PHE A 47 8.41 11.69 7.76
CA PHE A 47 7.68 12.14 6.58
C PHE A 47 6.38 11.34 6.43
N ALA A 48 5.44 11.86 5.65
CA ALA A 48 4.22 11.14 5.31
C ALA A 48 4.50 10.14 4.18
N LEU A 49 3.93 8.94 4.29
CA LEU A 49 3.93 7.97 3.22
C LEU A 49 2.73 8.25 2.31
N ASN A 50 2.99 8.68 1.06
CA ASN A 50 1.99 8.59 0.01
C ASN A 50 1.74 7.12 -0.28
N VAL A 51 0.49 6.70 -0.27
CA VAL A 51 0.06 5.43 -0.82
C VAL A 51 -0.91 5.76 -1.94
N SER A 52 -0.73 5.17 -3.12
CA SER A 52 -1.57 5.43 -4.29
C SER A 52 -1.72 4.19 -5.17
N ARG A 53 -2.84 4.09 -5.88
CA ARG A 53 -3.08 3.07 -6.91
C ARG A 53 -4.12 3.54 -7.92
N GLU A 54 -4.15 2.89 -9.08
CA GLU A 54 -5.32 2.93 -9.96
C GLU A 54 -6.42 2.08 -9.29
N HIS A 55 -7.63 2.62 -9.19
CA HIS A 55 -8.70 2.06 -8.35
C HIS A 55 -9.50 0.92 -9.01
N GLY A 56 -9.29 0.64 -10.30
CA GLY A 56 -9.86 -0.45 -11.07
C GLY A 56 -11.21 -0.18 -11.74
N TRP A 57 -11.81 1.00 -11.51
CA TRP A 57 -13.12 1.34 -12.09
C TRP A 57 -13.03 1.82 -13.53
N ALA A 58 -11.87 2.30 -13.98
CA ALA A 58 -11.71 2.90 -15.31
C ALA A 58 -11.96 1.91 -16.47
N ASP A 59 -11.80 0.61 -16.22
CA ASP A 59 -11.97 -0.45 -17.20
C ASP A 59 -13.35 -1.12 -17.14
N LEU A 60 -14.25 -0.67 -16.26
CA LEU A 60 -15.62 -1.19 -16.21
C LEU A 60 -16.45 -0.61 -17.35
N ASP A 61 -17.24 -1.46 -17.99
CA ASP A 61 -18.15 -1.06 -19.05
C ASP A 61 -19.33 -0.24 -18.46
N ASP A 62 -19.62 0.92 -19.04
CA ASP A 62 -20.71 1.82 -18.63
C ASP A 62 -22.08 1.10 -18.50
N GLU A 63 -22.36 0.10 -19.36
CA GLU A 63 -23.58 -0.71 -19.30
C GLU A 63 -23.59 -1.60 -18.05
N VAL A 64 -22.45 -2.14 -17.66
CA VAL A 64 -22.29 -2.93 -16.44
C VAL A 64 -22.38 -2.03 -15.21
N GLU A 65 -21.72 -0.87 -15.21
CA GLU A 65 -21.79 0.10 -14.12
C GLU A 65 -23.22 0.57 -13.84
N SER A 66 -24.02 0.78 -14.89
CA SER A 66 -25.39 1.27 -14.76
C SER A 66 -26.43 0.21 -14.37
N THR A 67 -26.11 -1.09 -14.48
CA THR A 67 -27.08 -2.18 -14.27
C THR A 67 -26.75 -3.10 -13.11
N ALA A 68 -25.48 -3.22 -12.73
CA ALA A 68 -25.03 -4.08 -11.64
C ALA A 68 -25.21 -3.41 -10.27
N SER A 69 -25.38 -4.23 -9.24
CA SER A 69 -25.31 -3.78 -7.85
C SER A 69 -23.87 -3.44 -7.45
N LEU A 70 -23.71 -2.63 -6.39
CA LEU A 70 -22.39 -2.29 -5.87
C LEU A 70 -21.56 -3.53 -5.47
N GLU A 71 -22.20 -4.58 -4.97
CA GLU A 71 -21.51 -5.84 -4.63
C GLU A 71 -20.98 -6.55 -5.89
N GLU A 72 -21.79 -6.59 -6.96
CA GLU A 72 -21.37 -7.15 -8.24
C GLU A 72 -20.24 -6.33 -8.86
N LEU A 73 -20.34 -5.00 -8.82
CA LEU A 73 -19.28 -4.12 -9.31
C LEU A 73 -17.97 -4.33 -8.54
N LYS A 74 -18.02 -4.38 -7.20
CA LYS A 74 -16.83 -4.67 -6.37
C LYS A 74 -16.18 -6.02 -6.69
N ALA A 75 -16.95 -7.01 -7.15
CA ALA A 75 -16.41 -8.30 -7.59
C ALA A 75 -15.73 -8.24 -8.97
N LEU A 76 -16.02 -7.21 -9.77
CA LEU A 76 -15.48 -7.00 -11.11
C LEU A 76 -14.30 -6.03 -11.14
N VAL A 77 -14.26 -5.06 -10.22
CA VAL A 77 -13.17 -4.09 -10.07
C VAL A 77 -11.84 -4.81 -9.87
N LYS A 78 -10.83 -4.38 -10.62
CA LYS A 78 -9.47 -4.91 -10.54
C LYS A 78 -8.49 -3.75 -10.29
N PRO A 79 -8.22 -3.41 -9.02
CA PRO A 79 -7.30 -2.34 -8.72
C PRO A 79 -5.90 -2.64 -9.28
N GLY A 80 -5.20 -1.58 -9.68
CA GLY A 80 -3.82 -1.66 -10.08
C GLY A 80 -2.86 -1.95 -8.92
N ALA A 81 -1.57 -1.95 -9.24
CA ALA A 81 -0.52 -2.06 -8.23
C ALA A 81 -0.57 -0.86 -7.26
N VAL A 82 -0.21 -1.12 -6.01
CA VAL A 82 -0.07 -0.11 -4.97
C VAL A 82 1.35 0.44 -5.00
N TYR A 83 1.46 1.76 -5.08
CA TYR A 83 2.71 2.49 -5.04
C TYR A 83 2.84 3.25 -3.72
N MET A 84 4.06 3.32 -3.19
CA MET A 84 4.33 4.07 -1.97
C MET A 84 5.58 4.93 -2.10
N SER A 85 5.48 6.20 -1.74
CA SER A 85 6.60 7.15 -1.79
C SER A 85 6.56 8.11 -0.61
N GLY A 86 7.72 8.61 -0.18
CA GLY A 86 7.80 9.54 0.95
C GLY A 86 7.53 10.98 0.50
N TRP A 87 6.83 11.73 1.34
CA TRP A 87 6.50 13.14 1.13
C TRP A 87 6.72 13.96 2.40
N GLU A 88 7.59 14.95 2.28
CA GLU A 88 7.84 15.93 3.34
C GLU A 88 6.77 17.02 3.26
N ARG A 89 5.79 16.98 4.17
CA ARG A 89 4.70 17.96 4.19
C ARG A 89 5.17 19.38 4.53
N SER A 90 6.25 19.50 5.30
CA SER A 90 6.75 20.83 5.73
C SER A 90 7.36 21.62 4.57
N THR A 91 7.91 20.94 3.56
CA THR A 91 8.55 21.54 2.39
C THR A 91 7.84 21.24 1.08
N ASP A 92 6.72 20.51 1.13
CA ASP A 92 5.91 20.10 -0.01
C ASP A 92 6.74 19.40 -1.09
N SER A 93 7.51 18.38 -0.68
CA SER A 93 8.51 17.77 -1.57
C SER A 93 8.69 16.26 -1.37
N TYR A 94 8.96 15.57 -2.47
CA TYR A 94 9.31 14.14 -2.46
C TYR A 94 10.59 13.84 -1.67
N ILE A 95 10.52 12.78 -0.89
CA ILE A 95 11.67 12.14 -0.27
C ILE A 95 12.39 11.27 -1.30
N ASN A 96 13.69 11.51 -1.49
CA ASN A 96 14.48 10.80 -2.49
C ASN A 96 14.91 9.39 -2.03
N GLU A 97 15.01 9.14 -0.73
CA GLU A 97 15.48 7.87 -0.15
C GLU A 97 14.56 7.43 0.98
N LEU A 98 14.11 6.18 0.91
CA LEU A 98 13.29 5.59 1.97
C LEU A 98 14.20 4.78 2.91
N PRO A 99 13.89 4.71 4.22
CA PRO A 99 14.62 3.83 5.11
C PRO A 99 14.56 2.37 4.64
N GLU A 100 15.68 1.65 4.67
CA GLU A 100 15.76 0.26 4.19
C GLU A 100 14.74 -0.66 4.88
N TRP A 101 14.48 -0.43 6.18
CA TRP A 101 13.54 -1.19 6.97
C TRP A 101 12.08 -1.02 6.52
N LEU A 102 11.74 0.08 5.86
CA LEU A 102 10.35 0.40 5.49
C LEU A 102 9.80 -0.62 4.50
N ALA A 103 10.63 -1.11 3.57
CA ALA A 103 10.21 -2.15 2.63
C ALA A 103 9.83 -3.45 3.36
N GLN A 104 10.64 -3.88 4.33
CA GLN A 104 10.33 -5.05 5.16
C GLN A 104 9.09 -4.82 6.02
N PHE A 105 8.92 -3.62 6.59
CA PHE A 105 7.71 -3.27 7.33
C PHE A 105 6.44 -3.42 6.47
N VAL A 106 6.45 -2.92 5.23
CA VAL A 106 5.30 -3.04 4.32
C VAL A 106 5.03 -4.52 3.99
N VAL A 107 6.07 -5.29 3.70
CA VAL A 107 5.97 -6.74 3.49
C VAL A 107 5.32 -7.43 4.68
N ASP A 108 5.75 -7.13 5.89
CA ASP A 108 5.26 -7.79 7.11
C ASP A 108 3.81 -7.39 7.42
N ARG A 109 3.41 -6.15 7.15
CA ARG A 109 2.03 -5.68 7.37
C ARG A 109 1.05 -6.15 6.31
N LEU A 110 1.48 -6.18 5.04
CA LEU A 110 0.61 -6.50 3.90
C LEU A 110 0.70 -7.96 3.46
N GLN A 111 1.70 -8.71 3.95
CA GLN A 111 1.94 -10.13 3.64
C GLN A 111 2.03 -10.39 2.14
N THR A 112 2.78 -9.54 1.45
CA THR A 112 2.95 -9.53 -0.02
C THR A 112 4.38 -9.14 -0.38
N ASP A 113 4.82 -9.50 -1.57
CA ASP A 113 6.10 -9.04 -2.10
C ASP A 113 6.09 -7.52 -2.28
N VAL A 114 7.20 -6.88 -1.92
CA VAL A 114 7.44 -5.45 -2.15
C VAL A 114 8.64 -5.29 -3.06
N ILE A 115 8.41 -4.66 -4.20
CA ILE A 115 9.43 -4.32 -5.19
C ILE A 115 9.93 -2.92 -4.89
N VAL A 116 11.23 -2.74 -4.83
CA VAL A 116 11.87 -1.45 -4.52
C VAL A 116 12.49 -0.87 -5.79
N TYR A 117 12.19 0.39 -6.06
CA TYR A 117 12.71 1.12 -7.22
C TYR A 117 13.51 2.36 -6.82
N ASN A 118 14.59 2.61 -7.55
CA ASN A 118 15.38 3.82 -7.41
C ASN A 118 14.67 5.02 -8.04
N GLY A 119 14.96 6.23 -7.55
CA GLY A 119 14.38 7.46 -8.09
C GLY A 119 12.93 7.70 -7.65
N ARG A 120 12.23 8.59 -8.36
CA ARG A 120 10.85 8.98 -8.03
C ARG A 120 9.87 8.22 -8.91
N ILE A 121 8.68 7.98 -8.38
CA ILE A 121 7.57 7.49 -9.20
C ILE A 121 7.27 8.53 -10.29
N ASN A 122 7.05 8.03 -11.51
CA ASN A 122 6.52 8.82 -12.61
C ASN A 122 5.43 7.99 -13.29
N VAL A 123 4.18 8.42 -13.16
CA VAL A 123 3.02 7.70 -13.68
C VAL A 123 2.92 7.72 -15.22
N GLU A 124 3.68 8.59 -15.89
CA GLU A 124 3.71 8.67 -17.36
C GLU A 124 4.71 7.71 -18.00
N ILE A 125 5.59 7.10 -17.20
CA ILE A 125 6.68 6.26 -17.70
C ILE A 125 6.59 4.89 -17.02
N PRO A 126 6.73 3.77 -17.77
CA PRO A 126 6.83 2.46 -17.16
C PRO A 126 7.93 2.38 -16.11
N ASP A 127 7.72 1.55 -15.08
CA ASP A 127 8.73 1.28 -14.07
C ASP A 127 10.05 0.84 -14.71
N SER A 128 11.16 1.35 -14.18
CA SER A 128 12.51 0.92 -14.55
C SER A 128 12.84 -0.48 -13.99
N GLU A 129 14.09 -0.94 -14.14
CA GLU A 129 14.51 -2.18 -13.47
C GLU A 129 14.43 -2.03 -11.93
N PRO A 130 13.84 -3.00 -11.21
CA PRO A 130 13.84 -3.00 -9.75
C PRO A 130 15.26 -2.97 -9.18
N ALA A 131 15.44 -2.23 -8.09
CA ALA A 131 16.67 -2.29 -7.30
C ALA A 131 16.79 -3.65 -6.59
N PHE A 132 15.69 -4.10 -5.97
CA PHE A 132 15.55 -5.42 -5.34
C PHE A 132 14.08 -5.71 -5.03
N VAL A 133 13.80 -6.95 -4.60
CA VAL A 133 12.48 -7.39 -4.12
C VAL A 133 12.63 -7.91 -2.70
N VAL A 134 11.72 -7.52 -1.83
CA VAL A 134 11.61 -8.01 -0.45
C VAL A 134 10.41 -8.95 -0.39
N HIS A 135 10.63 -10.13 0.17
CA HIS A 135 9.63 -11.20 0.25
C HIS A 135 9.11 -11.37 1.69
N PRO A 136 7.84 -11.77 1.88
CA PRO A 136 7.34 -12.18 3.18
C PRO A 136 8.24 -13.25 3.79
N GLN A 137 8.65 -13.04 5.04
CA GLN A 137 9.34 -14.10 5.75
C GLN A 137 8.34 -15.24 6.01
N PRO A 138 8.71 -16.51 5.77
CA PRO A 138 7.86 -17.63 6.14
C PRO A 138 7.59 -17.53 7.64
N GLY A 139 6.32 -17.34 8.02
CA GLY A 139 5.94 -17.22 9.41
C GLY A 139 6.51 -18.39 10.20
N ASN A 140 7.35 -18.11 11.21
CA ASN A 140 7.81 -19.13 12.14
C ASN A 140 6.57 -19.68 12.87
N ALA A 141 6.03 -20.81 12.40
CA ALA A 141 4.92 -21.54 13.00
C ALA A 141 5.28 -22.19 14.35
N ASN A 142 6.23 -21.64 15.12
CA ASN A 142 6.88 -22.28 16.26
C ASN A 142 6.84 -21.49 17.58
N ASN A 143 5.83 -20.63 17.80
CA ASN A 143 5.60 -20.02 19.13
C ASN A 143 4.37 -20.57 19.87
N ASN A 144 3.94 -21.81 19.56
CA ASN A 144 2.93 -22.55 20.32
C ASN A 144 3.51 -23.86 20.88
N ALA A 145 4.49 -23.75 21.78
CA ALA A 145 4.76 -24.79 22.78
C ALA A 145 5.62 -24.21 23.91
N VAL A 146 5.29 -24.58 25.15
CA VAL A 146 6.02 -24.31 26.42
C VAL A 146 5.70 -22.92 27.02
N ASN A 147 4.70 -22.77 27.88
CA ASN A 147 4.70 -23.32 29.25
C ASN A 147 3.26 -23.54 29.77
N VAL A 148 2.79 -24.77 29.69
CA VAL A 148 1.84 -25.31 30.67
C VAL A 148 2.67 -26.01 31.74
N SER A 149 2.38 -25.69 33.00
CA SER A 149 2.92 -26.29 34.24
C SER A 149 4.35 -25.92 34.63
N ARG A 150 4.45 -25.12 35.69
CA ARG A 150 5.16 -25.52 36.93
C ARG A 150 4.74 -24.66 38.13
N ARG A 151 3.96 -25.32 39.00
CA ARG A 151 3.80 -25.20 40.46
C ARG A 151 3.24 -23.91 41.04
#